data_AF-A0A9Q0KSZ4-F1
#
_entry.id   AF-A0A9Q0KSZ4-F1
#
_cell.length_a   1.000
_cell.length_b   1.000
_cell.length_c   1.000
_cell.angle_alpha   90.00
_cell.angle_beta   90.00
_cell.angle_gamma   90.00
#
_symmetry.space_group_name_H-M   'P 1'
#
loop_
_entity.id
_entity.type
_entity.pdbx_description
1 polymer ?
#
loop_
_entity_poly.entity_id
_entity_poly.type
_entity_poly.pdbx_seq_one_letter_code
_entity_poly.pdbx_strand_id
1 'polypeptide(L)'
;MREDEVLLLEEGSEGSVIQRIWVESKKIWQIAGLAIFSRVALYAMTLIIQAFAGHLGNLDLAAISIASIIAPLIHLDLGLLNLMKRRICLVRYGKRVGEEFLFIMSRILAGFDIDTVMGSAVADTNSSSPRVLCDQSSKFKVQSLKVICALNRRSVPKKGLKIKSVDPLTVRYMSHSVSSSSAMENVVSENAAQPVELLHGVEDDFGGVIVDMKDPLDSDVFVATLRASISQWRQEGKKGVWIKLPIELVNLVEPAVKEGFGYHHAEPKYLMLVYWIPESPNTIPANASHRVGVGACVINDKREMLVVQEKSGKFQASGIWKFPTGAVDEGENIREAAIREVKEETGIDAEFVEVLAFRQSHQSFFGKSDLLFICMLRPLSFDIQKQEAEIEAAQWMPIEDYEAQPFVQEHQLAKSFADVFIAKINKRYAGFSPVRTRTGFSGKPVDLYFNNCDLNKPSASI
;
A
#
# COMPACT_ATOMS: atom_id res chain seq x y z
N MET A 1 -57.37 -15.57 44.00
CA MET A 1 -58.35 -14.48 44.09
C MET A 1 -57.74 -13.28 43.38
N ARG A 2 -58.53 -12.65 42.51
CA ARG A 2 -58.12 -11.77 41.40
C ARG A 2 -57.71 -10.37 41.86
N GLU A 3 -56.73 -9.77 41.18
CA GLU A 3 -56.32 -8.35 41.27
C GLU A 3 -57.18 -7.45 40.33
N ASP A 4 -58.41 -7.85 40.05
CA ASP A 4 -59.26 -7.21 39.03
C ASP A 4 -60.15 -6.09 39.62
N GLU A 5 -59.81 -5.53 40.78
CA GLU A 5 -60.72 -4.62 41.52
C GLU A 5 -60.05 -3.36 42.12
N VAL A 6 -59.05 -2.79 41.44
CA VAL A 6 -58.46 -1.47 41.80
C VAL A 6 -58.30 -0.55 40.58
N LEU A 7 -59.23 -0.62 39.61
CA LEU A 7 -59.14 0.24 38.43
C LEU A 7 -60.50 0.78 37.99
N LEU A 8 -61.26 1.29 38.96
CA LEU A 8 -62.33 2.24 38.71
C LEU A 8 -62.19 3.41 39.68
N LEU A 9 -62.26 4.60 39.10
CA LEU A 9 -62.27 5.94 39.71
C LEU A 9 -60.90 6.63 39.80
N GLU A 10 -60.47 7.20 38.68
CA GLU A 10 -60.08 8.61 38.61
C GLU A 10 -59.91 9.04 37.13
N GLU A 11 -61.00 9.49 36.51
CA GLU A 11 -60.93 10.46 35.41
C GLU A 11 -61.07 11.86 36.02
N GLY A 12 -60.12 12.76 35.71
CA GLY A 12 -60.38 14.20 35.78
C GLY A 12 -59.23 15.10 36.27
N SER A 13 -58.30 15.48 35.37
CA SER A 13 -57.78 16.86 35.37
C SER A 13 -57.33 17.28 33.97
N GLU A 14 -57.90 18.39 33.47
CA GLU A 14 -57.58 18.98 32.18
C GLU A 14 -56.21 19.65 32.20
N GLY A 15 -55.16 18.92 31.84
CA GLY A 15 -53.87 19.53 31.50
C GLY A 15 -53.99 20.45 30.27
N SER A 16 -53.30 21.59 30.32
CA SER A 16 -53.14 22.55 29.21
C SER A 16 -52.91 21.83 27.87
N VAL A 17 -53.50 22.33 26.78
CA VAL A 17 -53.36 21.75 25.43
C VAL A 17 -51.88 21.51 25.07
N ILE A 18 -50.98 22.39 25.51
CA ILE A 18 -49.53 22.26 25.31
C ILE A 18 -48.97 21.03 26.03
N GLN A 19 -49.46 20.74 27.24
CA GLN A 19 -49.02 19.61 28.04
C GLN A 19 -49.49 18.28 27.44
N ARG A 20 -50.72 18.26 26.87
CA ARG A 20 -51.22 17.11 26.10
C ARG A 20 -50.40 16.88 24.82
N ILE A 21 -50.13 17.94 24.05
CA ILE A 21 -49.27 17.86 22.86
C ILE A 21 -47.87 17.34 23.21
N TRP A 22 -47.32 17.77 24.33
CA TRP A 22 -45.99 17.35 24.76
C TRP A 22 -45.94 15.87 25.18
N VAL A 23 -46.97 15.40 25.89
CA VAL A 23 -47.12 13.97 26.24
C VAL A 23 -47.30 13.12 24.98
N GLU A 24 -48.13 13.54 24.03
CA GLU A 24 -48.31 12.82 22.76
C GLU A 24 -47.05 12.85 21.89
N SER A 25 -46.32 13.97 21.86
CA SER A 25 -45.03 14.09 21.16
C SER A 25 -43.98 13.15 21.75
N LYS A 26 -43.94 12.99 23.08
CA LYS A 26 -43.05 12.02 23.73
C LYS A 26 -43.38 10.58 23.35
N LYS A 27 -44.67 10.22 23.30
CA LYS A 27 -45.11 8.89 22.87
C LYS A 27 -44.74 8.64 21.40
N ILE A 28 -44.91 9.65 20.53
CA ILE A 28 -44.51 9.58 19.13
C ILE A 28 -43.00 9.40 19.01
N TRP A 29 -42.19 10.14 19.77
CA TRP A 29 -40.73 9.99 19.76
C TRP A 29 -40.26 8.64 20.28
N GLN A 30 -40.96 8.02 21.24
CA GLN A 30 -40.67 6.66 21.69
C GLN A 30 -40.94 5.59 20.61
N ILE A 31 -41.90 5.83 19.72
CA ILE A 31 -42.26 4.89 18.66
C ILE A 31 -41.46 5.16 17.37
N ALA A 32 -41.42 6.42 16.94
CA ALA A 32 -40.86 6.84 15.66
C ALA A 32 -39.41 7.30 15.75
N GLY A 33 -38.92 7.70 16.94
CA GLY A 33 -37.58 8.27 17.11
C GLY A 33 -36.46 7.33 16.69
N LEU A 34 -36.59 6.03 17.01
CA LEU A 34 -35.60 5.03 16.61
C LEU A 34 -35.55 4.82 15.09
N ALA A 35 -36.71 4.89 14.43
CA ALA A 35 -36.82 4.77 12.96
C ALA A 35 -36.34 6.03 12.23
N ILE A 36 -36.55 7.21 12.81
CA ILE A 36 -36.04 8.48 12.28
C ILE A 36 -34.51 8.49 12.41
N PHE A 37 -33.97 8.14 13.58
CA PHE A 37 -32.53 8.12 13.80
C PHE A 37 -31.83 7.11 12.89
N SER A 38 -32.39 5.90 12.73
CA SER A 38 -31.82 4.89 11.83
C SER A 38 -31.81 5.36 10.37
N ARG A 39 -32.87 6.03 9.90
CA ARG A 39 -32.90 6.59 8.55
C ARG A 39 -31.90 7.72 8.36
N VAL A 40 -31.82 8.66 9.30
CA VAL A 40 -30.85 9.76 9.23
C VAL A 40 -29.41 9.23 9.20
N ALA A 41 -29.09 8.25 10.06
CA ALA A 41 -27.77 7.63 10.08
C ALA A 41 -27.44 6.92 8.76
N LEU A 42 -28.41 6.19 8.18
CA LEU A 42 -28.20 5.45 6.93
C LEU A 42 -28.00 6.39 5.73
N TYR A 43 -28.74 7.50 5.66
CA TYR A 43 -28.53 8.52 4.64
C TYR A 43 -27.20 9.26 4.82
N ALA A 44 -26.80 9.58 6.06
CA ALA A 44 -25.53 10.22 6.34
C ALA A 44 -24.34 9.33 5.93
N MET A 45 -24.40 8.04 6.24
CA MET A 45 -23.39 7.06 5.82
C MET A 45 -23.31 6.96 4.29
N THR A 46 -24.44 6.95 3.59
CA THR A 46 -24.47 6.91 2.12
C THR A 46 -23.81 8.16 1.52
N LEU A 47 -24.06 9.34 2.09
CA LEU A 47 -23.43 10.59 1.66
C LEU A 47 -21.91 10.58 1.85
N ILE A 48 -21.43 10.06 2.99
CA ILE A 48 -19.99 9.91 3.26
C ILE A 48 -19.38 8.96 2.24
N ILE A 49 -19.99 7.79 2.03
CA ILE A 49 -19.51 6.80 1.05
C ILE A 49 -19.44 7.42 -0.36
N GLN A 50 -20.45 8.17 -0.79
CA GLN A 50 -20.45 8.85 -2.09
C GLN A 50 -19.38 9.95 -2.21
N ALA A 51 -19.07 10.67 -1.12
CA ALA A 51 -18.02 11.68 -1.10
C ALA A 51 -16.61 11.06 -1.27
N PHE A 52 -16.40 9.86 -0.72
CA PHE A 52 -15.12 9.14 -0.82
C PHE A 52 -15.02 8.21 -2.05
N ALA A 53 -16.14 7.80 -2.64
CA ALA A 53 -16.19 6.91 -3.80
C ALA A 53 -15.43 7.46 -5.02
N GLY A 54 -15.30 8.79 -5.17
CA GLY A 54 -14.52 9.40 -6.24
C GLY A 54 -13.00 9.14 -6.18
N HIS A 55 -12.50 8.55 -5.10
CA HIS A 55 -11.09 8.22 -4.89
C HIS A 55 -10.79 6.71 -5.02
N LEU A 56 -11.81 5.91 -5.37
CA LEU A 56 -11.73 4.45 -5.43
C LEU A 56 -11.64 3.93 -6.87
N GLY A 57 -11.01 2.78 -7.06
CA GLY A 57 -10.91 2.11 -8.36
C GLY A 57 -12.27 1.60 -8.85
N ASN A 58 -12.36 1.31 -10.16
CA ASN A 58 -13.63 0.90 -10.80
C ASN A 58 -14.26 -0.37 -10.19
N LEU A 59 -13.43 -1.29 -9.69
CA LEU A 59 -13.87 -2.55 -9.05
C LEU A 59 -14.49 -2.30 -7.67
N ASP A 60 -13.88 -1.43 -6.86
CA ASP A 60 -14.38 -1.06 -5.53
C ASP A 60 -15.67 -0.24 -5.63
N LEU A 61 -15.76 0.61 -6.66
CA LEU A 61 -16.96 1.39 -6.96
C LEU A 61 -18.17 0.48 -7.25
N ALA A 62 -17.96 -0.60 -8.01
CA ALA A 62 -19.00 -1.56 -8.34
C ALA A 62 -19.47 -2.33 -7.09
N ALA A 63 -18.55 -2.77 -6.24
CA ALA A 63 -18.88 -3.45 -4.99
C ALA A 63 -19.67 -2.55 -4.02
N ILE A 64 -19.25 -1.29 -3.87
CA ILE A 64 -19.94 -0.29 -3.03
C ILE A 64 -21.34 0.02 -3.57
N SER A 65 -21.49 0.14 -4.89
CA SER A 65 -22.80 0.39 -5.51
C SER A 65 -23.76 -0.77 -5.27
N ILE A 66 -23.29 -2.02 -5.33
CA ILE A 66 -24.11 -3.22 -5.08
C ILE A 66 -24.49 -3.30 -3.59
N ALA A 67 -23.52 -3.11 -2.68
CA ALA A 67 -23.77 -3.15 -1.25
C ALA A 67 -24.74 -2.04 -0.80
N SER A 68 -24.62 -0.85 -1.39
CA SER A 68 -25.48 0.31 -1.08
C SER A 68 -26.91 0.15 -1.58
N ILE A 69 -27.18 -0.71 -2.55
CA ILE A 69 -28.54 -1.03 -3.04
C ILE A 69 -29.16 -2.17 -2.23
N ILE A 70 -28.36 -3.19 -1.89
CA ILE A 70 -28.86 -4.40 -1.21
C ILE A 70 -29.10 -4.15 0.29
N ALA A 71 -28.23 -3.40 0.97
CA ALA A 71 -28.35 -3.17 2.42
C ALA A 71 -29.65 -2.44 2.83
N PRO A 72 -30.12 -1.39 2.11
CA PRO A 72 -31.40 -0.75 2.43
C PRO A 72 -32.62 -1.65 2.17
N LEU A 73 -32.56 -2.52 1.15
CA LEU A 73 -33.65 -3.44 0.81
C LEU A 73 -33.84 -4.47 1.93
N ILE A 74 -32.76 -5.09 2.40
CA ILE A 74 -32.80 -6.06 3.50
C ILE A 74 -33.27 -5.39 4.81
N HIS A 75 -32.87 -4.15 5.08
CA HIS A 75 -33.32 -3.44 6.29
C HIS A 75 -34.78 -3.00 6.26
N LEU A 76 -35.33 -2.68 5.09
CA LEU A 76 -36.75 -2.32 4.95
C LEU A 76 -37.66 -3.52 5.25
N ASP A 77 -37.29 -4.71 4.77
CA ASP A 77 -38.05 -5.94 4.97
C ASP A 77 -38.01 -6.45 6.42
N LEU A 78 -36.86 -6.34 7.09
CA LEU A 78 -36.72 -6.66 8.53
C LEU A 78 -37.44 -5.64 9.44
N GLY A 79 -37.47 -4.36 9.06
CA GLY A 79 -38.22 -3.32 9.79
C GLY A 79 -39.74 -3.52 9.73
N LEU A 80 -40.27 -3.93 8.56
CA LEU A 80 -41.68 -4.27 8.36
C LEU A 80 -42.06 -5.57 9.09
N LEU A 81 -41.19 -6.59 9.11
CA LEU A 81 -41.40 -7.81 9.90
C LEU A 81 -41.45 -7.54 11.41
N ASN A 82 -40.67 -6.58 11.91
CA ASN A 82 -40.64 -6.21 13.33
C ASN A 82 -41.87 -5.39 13.78
N LEU A 83 -42.53 -4.68 12.86
CA LEU A 83 -43.80 -3.98 13.12
C LEU A 83 -45.01 -4.93 13.18
N MET A 84 -44.93 -6.11 12.55
CA MET A 84 -46.06 -7.06 12.48
C MET A 84 -46.12 -8.09 13.62
N LYS A 85 -45.09 -8.24 14.45
CA LYS A 85 -45.11 -9.19 15.59
C LYS A 85 -45.25 -8.47 16.94
N ARG A 86 -46.50 -8.15 17.31
CA ARG A 86 -46.82 -7.85 18.71
C ARG A 86 -46.93 -9.15 19.51
N ARG A 87 -46.18 -9.16 20.61
CA ARG A 87 -46.18 -10.06 21.78
C ARG A 87 -45.15 -11.19 21.78
N ILE A 88 -44.25 -11.04 22.75
CA ILE A 88 -43.41 -12.03 23.45
C ILE A 88 -41.96 -12.16 22.94
N CYS A 89 -41.08 -11.71 23.84
CA CYS A 89 -39.66 -12.05 23.99
C CYS A 89 -38.67 -11.45 22.97
N LEU A 90 -38.19 -10.22 23.17
CA LEU A 90 -37.10 -9.69 22.33
C LEU A 90 -36.16 -8.64 22.94
N VAL A 91 -35.90 -8.71 24.25
CA VAL A 91 -34.71 -8.01 24.84
C VAL A 91 -33.41 -8.82 24.61
N ARG A 92 -33.50 -10.08 24.18
CA ARG A 92 -32.32 -10.95 23.97
C ARG A 92 -31.80 -11.07 22.53
N TYR A 93 -32.60 -10.73 21.51
CA TYR A 93 -32.18 -10.91 20.10
C TYR A 93 -31.59 -9.63 19.47
N GLY A 94 -32.10 -8.45 19.83
CA GLY A 94 -31.53 -7.17 19.38
C GLY A 94 -30.12 -6.91 19.92
N LYS A 95 -29.81 -7.43 21.11
CA LYS A 95 -28.46 -7.38 21.67
C LYS A 95 -27.48 -8.28 20.90
N ARG A 96 -27.92 -9.47 20.49
CA ARG A 96 -27.09 -10.44 19.77
C ARG A 96 -26.81 -10.02 18.32
N VAL A 97 -27.79 -9.45 17.61
CA VAL A 97 -27.59 -8.95 16.23
C VAL A 97 -26.83 -7.62 16.21
N GLY A 98 -27.02 -6.76 17.21
CA GLY A 98 -26.22 -5.54 17.39
C GLY A 98 -24.76 -5.85 17.76
N GLU A 99 -24.52 -6.87 18.60
CA GLU A 99 -23.17 -7.36 18.92
C GLU A 99 -22.53 -8.06 17.71
N GLU A 100 -23.25 -8.84 16.91
CA GLU A 100 -22.75 -9.44 15.66
C GLU A 100 -22.43 -8.37 14.60
N PHE A 101 -23.25 -7.32 14.47
CA PHE A 101 -22.99 -6.25 13.51
C PHE A 101 -21.86 -5.31 13.96
N LEU A 102 -21.75 -5.02 15.27
CA LEU A 102 -20.56 -4.35 15.81
C LEU A 102 -19.32 -5.26 15.75
N PHE A 103 -19.46 -6.58 15.82
CA PHE A 103 -18.35 -7.54 15.67
C PHE A 103 -17.88 -7.63 14.21
N ILE A 104 -18.80 -7.65 13.25
CA ILE A 104 -18.50 -7.59 11.81
C ILE A 104 -17.90 -6.23 11.44
N MET A 105 -18.46 -5.12 11.94
CA MET A 105 -17.89 -3.77 11.72
C MET A 105 -16.57 -3.56 12.47
N SER A 106 -16.40 -4.13 13.67
CA SER A 106 -15.12 -4.17 14.39
C SER A 106 -14.09 -4.97 13.60
N ARG A 107 -14.46 -6.06 12.91
CA ARG A 107 -13.55 -6.80 12.02
C ARG A 107 -13.28 -6.14 10.68
N ILE A 108 -14.22 -5.36 10.15
CA ILE A 108 -14.02 -4.54 8.94
C ILE A 108 -13.13 -3.32 9.26
N LEU A 109 -13.27 -2.72 10.45
CA LEU A 109 -12.47 -1.58 10.89
C LEU A 109 -11.11 -1.99 11.51
N ALA A 110 -11.01 -3.16 12.15
CA ALA A 110 -9.76 -3.76 12.62
C ALA A 110 -9.03 -4.58 11.54
N GLY A 111 -9.59 -4.66 10.33
CA GLY A 111 -8.97 -5.25 9.14
C GLY A 111 -7.90 -4.37 8.49
N PHE A 112 -7.57 -3.23 9.12
CA PHE A 112 -6.34 -2.49 8.90
C PHE A 112 -5.37 -2.78 10.05
N ASP A 113 -4.76 -3.98 10.08
CA ASP A 113 -3.30 -4.10 10.12
C ASP A 113 -2.82 -5.51 9.74
N ILE A 114 -1.60 -5.53 9.24
CA ILE A 114 -0.85 -6.59 8.57
C ILE A 114 -0.31 -7.64 9.57
N ASP A 115 -0.19 -8.89 9.12
CA ASP A 115 0.52 -10.04 9.71
C ASP A 115 -0.03 -10.72 10.98
N THR A 116 -0.61 -11.94 10.80
CA THR A 116 -0.22 -13.19 11.51
C THR A 116 -1.25 -14.32 11.25
N VAL A 117 -0.86 -15.27 10.37
CA VAL A 117 -1.01 -16.75 10.54
C VAL A 117 -2.44 -17.29 10.36
N MET A 118 -2.81 -17.91 9.23
CA MET A 118 -2.24 -19.11 8.63
C MET A 118 -1.81 -20.17 9.66
N GLY A 119 -2.77 -20.92 10.24
CA GLY A 119 -2.41 -22.14 10.96
C GLY A 119 -3.48 -22.76 11.87
N SER A 120 -4.47 -23.44 11.29
CA SER A 120 -4.87 -24.81 11.69
C SER A 120 -6.18 -25.26 11.03
N ALA A 121 -6.08 -26.38 10.32
CA ALA A 121 -7.01 -27.52 10.21
C ALA A 121 -8.49 -27.22 9.89
N VAL A 122 -8.96 -27.53 8.67
CA VAL A 122 -9.48 -28.85 8.25
C VAL A 122 -10.74 -29.25 9.01
N ALA A 123 -11.90 -29.13 8.35
CA ALA A 123 -12.86 -30.23 8.10
C ALA A 123 -14.15 -29.71 7.41
N ASP A 124 -14.59 -30.45 6.40
CA ASP A 124 -15.99 -30.62 5.95
C ASP A 124 -16.69 -29.42 5.28
N THR A 125 -17.24 -29.48 4.07
CA THR A 125 -17.88 -30.60 3.36
C THR A 125 -18.17 -30.23 1.89
N ASN A 126 -17.96 -31.22 1.02
CA ASN A 126 -18.76 -31.64 -0.13
C ASN A 126 -19.83 -30.70 -0.75
N SER A 127 -19.73 -30.63 -2.08
CA SER A 127 -20.79 -30.90 -3.08
C SER A 127 -21.43 -29.76 -3.88
N SER A 128 -21.34 -29.97 -5.20
CA SER A 128 -22.31 -29.65 -6.26
C SER A 128 -22.59 -28.20 -6.68
N SER A 129 -22.12 -27.89 -7.89
CA SER A 129 -22.77 -26.99 -8.86
C SER A 129 -24.21 -27.47 -9.18
N PRO A 130 -25.14 -26.60 -9.61
CA PRO A 130 -25.30 -26.38 -11.06
C PRO A 130 -25.78 -24.97 -11.52
N ARG A 131 -25.25 -24.56 -12.68
CA ARG A 131 -25.90 -24.03 -13.92
C ARG A 131 -26.94 -22.87 -13.88
N VAL A 132 -26.56 -21.80 -14.60
CA VAL A 132 -27.21 -21.10 -15.76
C VAL A 132 -28.73 -21.21 -15.99
N LEU A 133 -29.39 -20.05 -16.10
CA LEU A 133 -30.52 -19.66 -16.99
C LEU A 133 -30.65 -18.11 -16.92
N CYS A 134 -30.36 -17.32 -17.98
CA CYS A 134 -31.26 -16.82 -19.06
C CYS A 134 -32.63 -16.34 -18.52
N ASP A 135 -33.32 -15.27 -18.95
CA ASP A 135 -33.23 -14.12 -19.87
C ASP A 135 -34.58 -13.38 -19.67
N GLN A 136 -34.73 -12.18 -20.24
CA GLN A 136 -35.97 -11.36 -20.36
C GLN A 136 -36.33 -10.49 -19.13
N SER A 137 -36.67 -9.20 -19.26
CA SER A 137 -36.88 -8.35 -20.42
C SER A 137 -36.79 -6.87 -20.02
N SER A 138 -36.32 -6.10 -21.00
CA SER A 138 -36.48 -4.67 -21.17
C SER A 138 -37.89 -4.13 -20.90
N LYS A 139 -37.99 -3.05 -20.10
CA LYS A 139 -38.72 -1.78 -20.37
C LYS A 139 -38.98 -1.06 -19.04
N PHE A 140 -38.23 0.00 -18.75
CA PHE A 140 -38.78 1.27 -18.24
C PHE A 140 -37.70 2.35 -18.39
N LYS A 141 -38.05 3.42 -19.10
CA LYS A 141 -37.17 4.50 -19.52
C LYS A 141 -37.64 5.79 -18.83
N VAL A 142 -36.67 6.65 -18.51
CA VAL A 142 -36.78 8.11 -18.28
C VAL A 142 -37.39 8.59 -16.97
N GLN A 143 -36.54 8.96 -16.01
CA GLN A 143 -36.45 10.32 -15.42
C GLN A 143 -35.35 10.32 -14.35
N SER A 144 -34.52 11.37 -14.33
CA SER A 144 -33.49 11.74 -13.32
C SER A 144 -32.03 11.69 -13.80
N LEU A 145 -31.68 12.50 -14.82
CA LEU A 145 -30.26 12.76 -15.16
C LEU A 145 -30.06 14.19 -15.70
N LYS A 146 -30.69 15.18 -15.06
CA LYS A 146 -30.59 16.61 -15.43
C LYS A 146 -30.09 17.55 -14.34
N VAL A 147 -29.49 17.05 -13.24
CA VAL A 147 -29.08 17.92 -12.12
C VAL A 147 -27.57 17.95 -11.84
N ILE A 148 -26.74 17.11 -12.46
CA ILE A 148 -25.27 17.13 -12.23
C ILE A 148 -24.51 17.51 -13.51
N CYS A 149 -24.80 18.69 -14.05
CA CYS A 149 -23.96 19.32 -15.09
C CYS A 149 -23.89 20.85 -14.98
N ALA A 150 -24.31 21.44 -13.84
CA ALA A 150 -24.43 22.88 -13.67
C ALA A 150 -23.41 23.53 -12.71
N LEU A 151 -22.47 22.79 -12.12
CA LEU A 151 -21.51 23.36 -11.16
C LEU A 151 -20.07 22.91 -11.44
N ASN A 152 -19.53 23.30 -12.60
CA ASN A 152 -18.09 23.58 -12.72
C ASN A 152 -17.81 24.40 -13.99
N ARG A 153 -18.07 25.71 -13.93
CA ARG A 153 -17.49 26.69 -14.85
C ARG A 153 -16.67 27.67 -14.03
N ARG A 154 -15.34 27.47 -13.98
CA ARG A 154 -14.38 28.57 -13.93
C ARG A 154 -13.23 28.29 -14.89
N SER A 155 -12.79 29.40 -15.47
CA SER A 155 -12.19 29.63 -16.76
C SER A 155 -10.69 29.88 -16.68
N VAL A 156 -9.90 29.34 -17.61
CA VAL A 156 -8.55 29.82 -17.98
C VAL A 156 -8.34 29.61 -19.51
N PRO A 157 -7.67 30.51 -20.26
CA PRO A 157 -7.97 30.77 -21.68
C PRO A 157 -7.11 29.98 -22.69
N LYS A 158 -7.68 29.78 -23.89
CA LYS A 158 -7.03 29.20 -25.07
C LYS A 158 -6.32 30.28 -25.90
N LYS A 159 -5.02 30.11 -26.16
CA LYS A 159 -4.34 30.69 -27.34
C LYS A 159 -4.21 29.58 -28.38
N GLY A 160 -4.68 29.85 -29.59
CA GLY A 160 -4.84 28.85 -30.66
C GLY A 160 -3.56 28.55 -31.41
N LEU A 161 -3.54 27.38 -32.06
CA LEU A 161 -2.68 27.09 -33.21
C LEU A 161 -3.45 26.16 -34.17
N LYS A 162 -3.34 26.45 -35.47
CA LYS A 162 -4.16 25.91 -36.57
C LYS A 162 -3.77 24.49 -36.99
N ILE A 163 -4.80 23.76 -37.44
CA ILE A 163 -4.82 22.41 -38.03
C ILE A 163 -4.17 22.40 -39.43
N LYS A 164 -3.48 21.30 -39.76
CA LYS A 164 -3.37 20.77 -41.14
C LYS A 164 -3.82 19.31 -41.14
N SER A 165 -4.74 18.99 -42.04
CA SER A 165 -5.33 17.68 -42.31
C SER A 165 -4.46 16.86 -43.27
N VAL A 166 -4.37 15.54 -43.06
CA VAL A 166 -3.94 14.56 -44.07
C VAL A 166 -4.82 13.32 -43.96
N ASP A 167 -5.20 12.78 -45.11
CA ASP A 167 -6.29 11.81 -45.38
C ASP A 167 -6.11 10.40 -44.79
N PRO A 168 -7.23 9.67 -44.53
CA PRO A 168 -7.20 8.25 -44.16
C PRO A 168 -7.20 7.32 -45.39
N LEU A 169 -6.16 6.49 -45.50
CA LEU A 169 -6.06 5.40 -46.46
C LEU A 169 -7.06 4.28 -46.14
N THR A 170 -7.81 3.88 -47.17
CA THR A 170 -8.81 2.81 -47.18
C THR A 170 -8.13 1.47 -47.46
N VAL A 171 -8.32 0.45 -46.62
CA VAL A 171 -7.96 -0.95 -46.95
C VAL A 171 -9.23 -1.80 -46.94
N ARG A 172 -9.51 -2.38 -48.10
CA ARG A 172 -10.66 -3.25 -48.40
C ARG A 172 -10.52 -4.61 -47.70
N TYR A 173 -11.58 -5.04 -47.02
CA TYR A 173 -11.82 -6.45 -46.73
C TYR A 173 -12.45 -7.11 -47.96
N MET A 174 -11.85 -8.19 -48.46
CA MET A 174 -12.48 -9.09 -49.43
C MET A 174 -13.08 -10.28 -48.69
N SER A 175 -14.38 -10.48 -48.89
CA SER A 175 -15.14 -11.66 -48.50
C SER A 175 -15.14 -12.68 -49.64
N HIS A 176 -14.84 -13.94 -49.32
CA HIS A 176 -15.22 -15.09 -50.15
C HIS A 176 -15.78 -16.19 -49.26
N SER A 177 -16.92 -16.72 -49.70
CA SER A 177 -17.66 -17.86 -49.11
C SER A 177 -17.67 -19.04 -50.09
N VAL A 178 -18.15 -20.20 -49.57
CA VAL A 178 -18.53 -21.46 -50.23
C VAL A 178 -17.36 -22.47 -50.37
N SER A 179 -17.43 -23.78 -50.09
CA SER A 179 -18.50 -24.75 -49.80
C SER A 179 -18.00 -25.86 -48.86
N SER A 180 -18.92 -26.60 -48.24
CA SER A 180 -18.71 -27.94 -47.69
C SER A 180 -18.64 -29.03 -48.79
N SER A 181 -17.78 -30.03 -48.62
CA SER A 181 -18.07 -31.44 -48.95
C SER A 181 -17.03 -32.39 -48.32
N SER A 182 -17.54 -33.51 -47.85
CA SER A 182 -16.92 -34.69 -47.22
C SER A 182 -15.76 -35.35 -47.97
N ALA A 183 -14.78 -35.89 -47.23
CA ALA A 183 -14.38 -37.29 -47.28
C ALA A 183 -13.31 -37.60 -46.22
N MET A 184 -13.39 -38.82 -45.70
CA MET A 184 -12.64 -39.40 -44.60
C MET A 184 -11.31 -39.97 -45.11
N GLU A 185 -10.19 -39.71 -44.43
CA GLU A 185 -9.05 -40.64 -44.46
C GLU A 185 -8.20 -40.51 -43.19
N ASN A 186 -8.10 -41.65 -42.51
CA ASN A 186 -7.28 -41.86 -41.31
C ASN A 186 -5.80 -41.78 -41.68
N VAL A 187 -5.07 -40.85 -41.07
CA VAL A 187 -3.62 -40.98 -40.91
C VAL A 187 -3.32 -40.90 -39.42
N VAL A 188 -3.13 -42.06 -38.83
CA VAL A 188 -2.44 -42.21 -37.56
C VAL A 188 -0.97 -41.89 -37.86
N SER A 189 -0.54 -40.66 -37.56
CA SER A 189 0.87 -40.35 -37.43
C SER A 189 1.24 -40.43 -35.96
N GLU A 190 1.99 -41.47 -35.61
CA GLU A 190 2.84 -41.50 -34.43
C GLU A 190 3.85 -40.35 -34.54
N ASN A 191 3.52 -39.19 -33.97
CA ASN A 191 4.53 -38.18 -33.71
C ASN A 191 5.35 -38.67 -32.51
N ALA A 192 6.50 -39.28 -32.80
CA ALA A 192 7.59 -39.42 -31.85
C ALA A 192 7.89 -38.02 -31.27
N ALA A 193 7.50 -37.81 -30.00
CA ALA A 193 7.81 -36.59 -29.28
C ALA A 193 9.33 -36.44 -29.22
N GLN A 194 9.87 -35.43 -29.89
CA GLN A 194 11.23 -35.00 -29.63
C GLN A 194 11.33 -34.66 -28.12
N PRO A 195 12.39 -35.09 -27.43
CA PRO A 195 12.58 -34.74 -26.03
C PRO A 195 12.61 -33.22 -25.92
N VAL A 196 11.61 -32.64 -25.26
CA VAL A 196 11.58 -31.21 -24.99
C VAL A 196 12.72 -30.91 -24.05
N GLU A 197 13.72 -30.17 -24.53
CA GLU A 197 14.83 -29.72 -23.71
C GLU A 197 14.29 -28.81 -22.59
N LEU A 198 14.75 -29.06 -21.36
CA LEU A 198 14.29 -28.37 -20.16
C LEU A 198 15.20 -27.18 -19.84
N LEU A 199 14.67 -26.17 -19.17
CA LEU A 199 15.45 -25.06 -18.68
C LEU A 199 16.39 -25.53 -17.58
N HIS A 200 17.68 -25.21 -17.74
CA HIS A 200 18.66 -25.43 -16.69
C HIS A 200 18.47 -24.38 -15.58
N GLY A 201 18.20 -24.83 -14.36
CA GLY A 201 18.06 -23.99 -13.18
C GLY A 201 18.92 -24.47 -12.01
N VAL A 202 19.32 -23.54 -11.15
CA VAL A 202 20.05 -23.81 -9.90
C VAL A 202 19.07 -23.74 -8.74
N GLU A 203 19.11 -24.73 -7.85
CA GLU A 203 18.23 -24.75 -6.67
C GLU A 203 18.67 -23.72 -5.62
N ASP A 204 17.69 -23.05 -5.01
CA ASP A 204 17.92 -22.20 -3.84
C ASP A 204 17.72 -22.98 -2.52
N ASP A 205 18.17 -22.39 -1.40
CA ASP A 205 18.10 -23.00 -0.06
C ASP A 205 16.65 -23.21 0.45
N PHE A 206 15.64 -22.70 -0.26
CA PHE A 206 14.22 -22.74 0.13
C PHE A 206 13.38 -23.69 -0.72
N GLY A 207 14.02 -24.43 -1.62
CA GLY A 207 13.38 -25.38 -2.55
C GLY A 207 12.78 -24.70 -3.77
N GLY A 208 13.27 -23.51 -4.14
CA GLY A 208 13.01 -22.86 -5.41
C GLY A 208 14.08 -23.17 -6.47
N VAL A 209 13.88 -22.64 -7.67
CA VAL A 209 14.76 -22.83 -8.83
C VAL A 209 15.04 -21.48 -9.48
N ILE A 210 16.30 -21.20 -9.78
CA ILE A 210 16.76 -19.97 -10.44
C ILE A 210 17.28 -20.31 -11.84
N VAL A 211 16.61 -19.78 -12.86
CA VAL A 211 17.00 -19.89 -14.27
C VAL A 211 17.68 -18.60 -14.70
N ASP A 212 18.92 -18.71 -15.16
CA ASP A 212 19.71 -17.60 -15.70
C ASP A 212 19.77 -17.73 -17.22
N MET A 213 18.95 -16.95 -17.93
CA MET A 213 18.89 -16.99 -19.39
C MET A 213 20.07 -16.24 -19.99
N LYS A 214 20.81 -16.89 -20.90
CA LYS A 214 22.04 -16.34 -21.50
C LYS A 214 22.00 -16.32 -23.01
N ASP A 215 21.54 -17.42 -23.59
CA ASP A 215 21.54 -17.59 -25.04
C ASP A 215 20.22 -17.09 -25.66
N PRO A 216 20.27 -16.49 -26.86
CA PRO A 216 19.07 -16.12 -27.61
C PRO A 216 18.18 -17.34 -27.84
N LEU A 217 16.88 -17.17 -27.56
CA LEU A 217 15.89 -18.21 -27.73
C LEU A 217 14.65 -17.65 -28.41
N ASP A 218 14.08 -18.44 -29.33
CA ASP A 218 12.80 -18.13 -29.93
C ASP A 218 11.67 -18.21 -28.91
N SER A 219 10.70 -17.30 -28.99
CA SER A 219 9.63 -17.18 -27.99
C SER A 219 8.72 -18.42 -27.94
N ASP A 220 8.44 -19.09 -29.06
CA ASP A 220 7.59 -20.28 -29.08
C ASP A 220 8.32 -21.49 -28.49
N VAL A 221 9.61 -21.63 -28.82
CA VAL A 221 10.49 -22.65 -28.22
C VAL A 221 10.59 -22.44 -26.71
N PHE A 222 10.81 -21.20 -26.27
CA PHE A 222 10.87 -20.84 -24.86
C PHE A 222 9.59 -21.24 -24.12
N VAL A 223 8.40 -20.96 -24.67
CA VAL A 223 7.12 -21.32 -24.02
C VAL A 223 6.98 -22.83 -23.87
N ALA A 224 7.31 -23.61 -24.92
CA ALA A 224 7.23 -25.06 -24.87
C ALA A 224 8.16 -25.63 -23.79
N THR A 225 9.41 -25.16 -23.77
CA THR A 225 10.43 -25.56 -22.80
C THR A 225 10.09 -25.10 -21.37
N LEU A 226 9.57 -23.89 -21.19
CA LEU A 226 9.15 -23.36 -19.89
C LEU A 226 8.00 -24.18 -19.28
N ARG A 227 6.97 -24.52 -20.08
CA ARG A 227 5.84 -25.35 -19.63
C ARG A 227 6.29 -26.75 -19.22
N ALA A 228 7.17 -27.36 -20.00
CA ALA A 228 7.75 -28.67 -19.66
C ALA A 228 8.54 -28.61 -18.35
N SER A 229 9.36 -27.56 -18.19
CA SER A 229 10.18 -27.35 -16.99
C SER A 229 9.33 -27.12 -15.73
N ILE A 230 8.30 -26.26 -15.79
CA ILE A 230 7.36 -26.06 -14.67
C ILE A 230 6.65 -27.36 -14.30
N SER A 231 6.26 -28.16 -15.29
CA SER A 231 5.59 -29.44 -15.05
C SER A 231 6.49 -30.45 -14.32
N GLN A 232 7.78 -30.46 -14.64
CA GLN A 232 8.77 -31.27 -13.92
C GLN A 232 9.03 -30.72 -12.51
N TRP A 233 9.30 -29.43 -12.36
CA TRP A 233 9.54 -28.81 -11.05
C TRP A 233 8.35 -28.99 -10.11
N ARG A 234 7.13 -28.99 -10.63
CA ARG A 234 5.92 -29.33 -9.86
C ARG A 234 5.95 -30.76 -9.33
N GLN A 235 6.39 -31.73 -10.13
CA GLN A 235 6.51 -33.14 -9.69
C GLN A 235 7.64 -33.32 -8.67
N GLU A 236 8.71 -32.54 -8.80
CA GLU A 236 9.83 -32.51 -7.86
C GLU A 236 9.51 -31.75 -6.55
N GLY A 237 8.32 -31.15 -6.44
CA GLY A 237 7.90 -30.40 -5.26
C GLY A 237 8.63 -29.06 -5.09
N LYS A 238 9.15 -28.47 -6.17
CA LYS A 238 9.75 -27.14 -6.15
C LYS A 238 8.69 -26.06 -5.89
N LYS A 239 9.14 -24.94 -5.35
CA LYS A 239 8.28 -23.83 -4.92
C LYS A 239 8.36 -22.62 -5.86
N GLY A 240 9.24 -21.69 -5.56
CA GLY A 240 9.44 -20.48 -6.36
C GLY A 240 10.32 -20.74 -7.56
N VAL A 241 9.89 -20.33 -8.75
CA VAL A 241 10.70 -20.34 -9.97
C VAL A 241 11.06 -18.91 -10.30
N TRP A 242 12.36 -18.64 -10.41
CA TRP A 242 12.92 -17.35 -10.74
C TRP A 242 13.50 -17.41 -12.15
N ILE A 243 13.20 -16.41 -12.98
CA ILE A 243 13.81 -16.27 -14.30
C ILE A 243 14.49 -14.91 -14.36
N LYS A 244 15.80 -14.95 -14.49
CA LYS A 244 16.62 -13.78 -14.79
C LYS A 244 16.72 -13.63 -16.31
N LEU A 245 16.11 -12.57 -16.84
CA LEU A 245 16.15 -12.23 -18.27
C LEU A 245 17.03 -11.00 -18.50
N PRO A 246 18.19 -11.14 -19.17
CA PRO A 246 18.95 -10.00 -19.68
C PRO A 246 18.10 -9.13 -20.61
N ILE A 247 18.43 -7.84 -20.68
CA ILE A 247 17.70 -6.86 -21.50
C ILE A 247 17.68 -7.24 -22.99
N GLU A 248 18.71 -7.95 -23.46
CA GLU A 248 18.82 -8.45 -24.83
C GLU A 248 17.79 -9.54 -25.16
N LEU A 249 17.25 -10.22 -24.15
CA LEU A 249 16.25 -11.28 -24.27
C LEU A 249 14.82 -10.79 -23.93
N VAL A 250 14.55 -9.50 -24.15
CA VAL A 250 13.25 -8.88 -23.88
C VAL A 250 12.09 -9.56 -24.63
N ASN A 251 12.37 -10.24 -25.75
CA ASN A 251 11.39 -11.03 -26.50
C ASN A 251 10.79 -12.20 -25.70
N LEU A 252 11.40 -12.58 -24.57
CA LEU A 252 10.93 -13.65 -23.68
C LEU A 252 10.06 -13.16 -22.50
N VAL A 253 10.00 -11.85 -22.26
CA VAL A 253 9.26 -11.26 -21.13
C VAL A 253 7.76 -11.49 -21.25
N GLU A 254 7.15 -11.08 -22.37
CA GLU A 254 5.71 -11.26 -22.60
C GLU A 254 5.30 -12.75 -22.56
N PRO A 255 6.02 -13.68 -23.23
CA PRO A 255 5.79 -15.11 -23.09
C PRO A 255 5.81 -15.60 -21.64
N ALA A 256 6.81 -15.23 -20.84
CA ALA A 256 6.90 -15.65 -19.44
C ALA A 256 5.70 -15.15 -18.62
N VAL A 257 5.30 -13.89 -18.80
CA VAL A 257 4.14 -13.30 -18.11
C VAL A 257 2.84 -14.02 -18.47
N LYS A 258 2.66 -14.43 -19.74
CA LYS A 258 1.50 -15.23 -20.17
C LYS A 258 1.44 -16.60 -19.52
N GLU A 259 2.59 -17.17 -19.16
CA GLU A 259 2.67 -18.42 -18.37
C GLU A 259 2.48 -18.21 -16.86
N GLY A 260 2.17 -16.98 -16.43
CA GLY A 260 1.81 -16.65 -15.05
C GLY A 260 2.93 -16.04 -14.22
N PHE A 261 4.09 -15.77 -14.79
CA PHE A 261 5.17 -15.09 -14.08
C PHE A 261 4.81 -13.63 -13.78
N GLY A 262 5.10 -13.20 -12.54
CA GLY A 262 5.03 -11.81 -12.13
C GLY A 262 6.41 -11.15 -12.16
N TYR A 263 6.45 -9.82 -12.27
CA TYR A 263 7.68 -9.07 -12.06
C TYR A 263 8.03 -9.01 -10.59
N HIS A 264 9.28 -9.36 -10.25
CA HIS A 264 9.80 -9.18 -8.92
C HIS A 264 10.62 -7.90 -8.84
N HIS A 265 11.77 -7.82 -9.52
CA HIS A 265 12.61 -6.63 -9.54
C HIS A 265 13.30 -6.49 -10.90
N ALA A 266 13.89 -5.33 -11.15
CA ALA A 266 14.65 -5.07 -12.36
C ALA A 266 15.91 -4.30 -11.99
N GLU A 267 16.99 -4.64 -12.67
CA GLU A 267 18.24 -3.90 -12.68
C GLU A 267 18.46 -3.31 -14.08
N PRO A 268 19.40 -2.37 -14.27
CA PRO A 268 19.62 -1.75 -15.58
C PRO A 268 19.85 -2.72 -16.74
N LYS A 269 20.31 -3.95 -16.44
CA LYS A 269 20.66 -4.97 -17.45
C LYS A 269 19.77 -6.21 -17.45
N TYR A 270 18.84 -6.37 -16.51
CA TYR A 270 18.00 -7.56 -16.47
C TYR A 270 16.66 -7.33 -15.74
N LEU A 271 15.68 -8.15 -16.08
CA LEU A 271 14.42 -8.29 -15.37
C LEU A 271 14.40 -9.62 -14.61
N MET A 272 14.03 -9.59 -13.33
CA MET A 272 13.76 -10.79 -12.55
C MET A 272 12.26 -11.04 -12.49
N LEU A 273 11.85 -12.17 -13.05
CA LEU A 273 10.49 -12.68 -12.96
C LEU A 273 10.39 -13.81 -11.95
N VAL A 274 9.21 -13.97 -11.36
CA VAL A 274 8.96 -15.04 -10.40
C VAL A 274 7.59 -15.68 -10.59
N TYR A 275 7.53 -17.00 -10.39
CA TYR A 275 6.30 -17.79 -10.39
C TYR A 275 6.27 -18.71 -9.16
N TRP A 276 5.12 -18.79 -8.50
CA TRP A 276 4.91 -19.69 -7.37
C TRP A 276 4.15 -20.93 -7.85
N ILE A 277 4.81 -22.09 -7.86
CA ILE A 277 4.22 -23.35 -8.34
C ILE A 277 3.10 -23.88 -7.42
N PRO A 278 3.26 -23.89 -6.08
CA PRO A 278 2.27 -24.50 -5.18
C PRO A 278 0.93 -23.74 -5.15
N GLU A 279 -0.15 -24.45 -4.84
CA GLU A 279 -1.45 -23.84 -4.53
C GLU A 279 -1.52 -23.20 -3.13
N SER A 280 -0.50 -23.47 -2.29
CA SER A 280 -0.37 -22.84 -0.98
C SER A 280 -0.14 -21.33 -1.11
N PRO A 281 -0.38 -20.54 -0.06
CA PRO A 281 -0.08 -19.12 -0.07
C PRO A 281 1.36 -18.85 -0.53
N ASN A 282 1.53 -17.85 -1.39
CA ASN A 282 2.83 -17.44 -1.88
C ASN A 282 3.66 -16.86 -0.72
N THR A 283 4.85 -17.41 -0.50
CA THR A 283 5.78 -16.99 0.57
C THR A 283 7.00 -16.23 0.04
N ILE A 284 7.06 -15.98 -1.27
CA ILE A 284 8.10 -15.14 -1.87
C ILE A 284 7.94 -13.72 -1.33
N PRO A 285 8.98 -13.15 -0.69
CA PRO A 285 8.95 -11.77 -0.25
C PRO A 285 8.69 -10.83 -1.42
N ALA A 286 7.98 -9.74 -1.17
CA ALA A 286 7.91 -8.65 -2.15
C ALA A 286 9.30 -8.03 -2.37
N ASN A 287 9.49 -7.39 -3.52
CA ASN A 287 10.71 -6.67 -3.83
C ASN A 287 10.99 -5.50 -2.87
N ALA A 288 12.16 -4.88 -3.02
CA ALA A 288 12.63 -3.78 -2.18
C ALA A 288 11.50 -2.77 -1.89
N SER A 289 11.13 -2.68 -0.61
CA SER A 289 9.94 -1.94 -0.15
C SER A 289 10.27 -0.53 0.35
N HIS A 290 11.54 -0.30 0.68
CA HIS A 290 12.03 0.94 1.25
C HIS A 290 13.16 1.52 0.40
N ARG A 291 13.12 2.85 0.24
CA ARG A 291 14.33 3.62 -0.07
C ARG A 291 15.00 3.99 1.22
N VAL A 292 16.33 4.00 1.21
CA VAL A 292 17.13 4.37 2.38
C VAL A 292 17.84 5.68 2.07
N GLY A 293 17.75 6.63 2.98
CA GLY A 293 18.49 7.88 2.94
C GLY A 293 19.19 8.14 4.26
N VAL A 294 20.13 9.09 4.21
CA VAL A 294 20.87 9.59 5.37
C VAL A 294 20.72 11.09 5.48
N GLY A 295 20.76 11.59 6.71
CA GLY A 295 20.92 13.00 7.02
C GLY A 295 22.07 13.18 8.00
N ALA A 296 22.95 14.15 7.75
CA ALA A 296 24.19 14.31 8.50
C ALA A 296 24.19 15.57 9.37
N CYS A 297 24.14 15.41 10.68
CA CYS A 297 24.44 16.46 11.64
C CYS A 297 25.95 16.54 11.83
N VAL A 298 26.59 17.52 11.20
CA VAL A 298 28.03 17.79 11.33
C VAL A 298 28.19 19.00 12.24
N ILE A 299 28.78 18.83 13.42
CA ILE A 299 28.98 19.90 14.41
C ILE A 299 30.48 20.13 14.64
N ASN A 300 30.92 21.39 14.59
CA ASN A 300 32.29 21.77 14.94
C ASN A 300 32.44 22.11 16.44
N ASP A 301 33.68 22.34 16.89
CA ASP A 301 33.99 22.65 18.29
C ASP A 301 33.40 24.00 18.78
N LYS A 302 32.95 24.86 17.86
CA LYS A 302 32.29 26.15 18.15
C LYS A 302 30.77 26.01 18.29
N ARG A 303 30.22 24.79 18.24
CA ARG A 303 28.77 24.50 18.23
C ARG A 303 28.05 25.04 17.00
N GLU A 304 28.76 25.14 15.88
CA GLU A 304 28.16 25.47 14.58
C GLU A 304 27.91 24.17 13.80
N MET A 305 26.74 24.11 13.19
CA MET A 305 26.25 23.01 12.36
C MET A 305 26.48 23.33 10.89
N LEU A 306 26.96 22.33 10.15
CA LEU A 306 27.03 22.42 8.69
C LEU A 306 25.63 22.34 8.11
N VAL A 307 25.25 23.35 7.35
CA VAL A 307 23.93 23.45 6.72
C VAL A 307 24.04 23.83 5.26
N VAL A 308 23.06 23.39 4.47
CA VAL A 308 22.96 23.59 3.02
C VAL A 308 21.59 24.11 2.62
N GLN A 309 21.53 24.74 1.45
CA GLN A 309 20.33 25.10 0.72
C GLN A 309 20.34 24.41 -0.65
N GLU A 310 19.24 23.78 -1.05
CA GLU A 310 19.14 23.09 -2.35
C GLU A 310 18.79 24.07 -3.48
N LYS A 311 19.44 23.91 -4.64
CA LYS A 311 19.08 24.63 -5.88
C LYS A 311 17.78 24.14 -6.52
N SER A 312 17.33 22.93 -6.18
CA SER A 312 16.19 22.28 -6.82
C SER A 312 15.37 21.45 -5.83
N GLY A 313 14.17 21.06 -6.21
CA GLY A 313 13.28 20.27 -5.34
C GLY A 313 12.33 21.12 -4.51
N LYS A 314 11.79 20.53 -3.44
CA LYS A 314 10.69 21.14 -2.65
C LYS A 314 11.10 22.42 -1.93
N PHE A 315 12.39 22.58 -1.64
CA PHE A 315 12.93 23.72 -0.89
C PHE A 315 13.68 24.73 -1.75
N GLN A 316 13.61 24.60 -3.08
CA GLN A 316 14.24 25.54 -4.01
C GLN A 316 13.77 26.98 -3.73
N ALA A 317 14.72 27.90 -3.59
CA ALA A 317 14.48 29.33 -3.34
C ALA A 317 13.62 29.62 -2.09
N SER A 318 13.51 28.66 -1.16
CA SER A 318 12.78 28.84 0.10
C SER A 318 13.60 29.60 1.16
N GLY A 319 14.93 29.66 0.99
CA GLY A 319 15.85 30.20 1.98
C GLY A 319 16.02 29.32 3.22
N ILE A 320 15.43 28.12 3.24
CA ILE A 320 15.49 27.20 4.40
C ILE A 320 16.83 26.48 4.43
N TRP A 321 17.51 26.55 5.57
CA TRP A 321 18.75 25.82 5.82
C TRP A 321 18.45 24.46 6.44
N LYS A 322 18.99 23.40 5.83
CA LYS A 322 18.87 22.02 6.32
C LYS A 322 20.25 21.39 6.49
N PHE A 323 20.32 20.27 7.20
CA PHE A 323 21.52 19.43 7.18
C PHE A 323 21.70 18.75 5.81
N PRO A 324 22.94 18.38 5.43
CA PRO A 324 23.21 17.52 4.28
C PRO A 324 22.41 16.22 4.31
N THR A 325 21.87 15.82 3.17
CA THR A 325 21.00 14.64 3.06
C THR A 325 21.08 14.01 1.69
N GLY A 326 21.16 12.68 1.63
CA GLY A 326 21.05 11.99 0.35
C GLY A 326 20.66 10.53 0.48
N ALA A 327 20.72 9.83 -0.64
CA ALA A 327 20.31 8.42 -0.73
C ALA A 327 21.48 7.51 -0.36
N VAL A 328 21.18 6.34 0.18
CA VAL A 328 22.17 5.26 0.33
C VAL A 328 22.18 4.45 -0.96
N ASP A 329 23.36 4.29 -1.55
CA ASP A 329 23.54 3.53 -2.77
C ASP A 329 23.44 2.00 -2.53
N GLU A 330 23.19 1.24 -3.59
CA GLU A 330 23.14 -0.22 -3.50
C GLU A 330 24.47 -0.78 -2.98
N GLY A 331 24.41 -1.56 -1.89
CA GLY A 331 25.59 -2.16 -1.26
C GLY A 331 26.41 -1.21 -0.39
N GLU A 332 25.99 0.05 -0.23
CA GLU A 332 26.67 1.06 0.58
C GLU A 332 26.24 0.98 2.07
N ASN A 333 27.18 1.18 2.99
CA ASN A 333 26.86 1.26 4.42
C ASN A 333 26.31 2.64 4.79
N ILE A 334 25.38 2.71 5.75
CA ILE A 334 24.80 3.97 6.26
C ILE A 334 25.88 4.99 6.67
N ARG A 335 26.94 4.54 7.36
CA ARG A 335 28.05 5.41 7.76
C ARG A 335 28.84 5.98 6.57
N GLU A 336 29.00 5.19 5.51
CA GLU A 336 29.77 5.54 4.32
C GLU A 336 28.95 6.53 3.48
N ALA A 337 27.67 6.26 3.29
CA ALA A 337 26.73 7.19 2.66
C ALA A 337 26.73 8.55 3.36
N ALA A 338 26.62 8.60 4.70
CA ALA A 338 26.59 9.87 5.42
C ALA A 338 27.88 10.68 5.28
N ILE A 339 29.05 10.02 5.21
CA ILE A 339 30.35 10.66 4.95
C ILE A 339 30.43 11.16 3.50
N ARG A 340 30.01 10.32 2.54
CA ARG A 340 30.01 10.64 1.11
C ARG A 340 29.13 11.86 0.83
N GLU A 341 27.90 11.87 1.31
CA GLU A 341 26.93 12.96 1.08
C GLU A 341 27.45 14.31 1.61
N VAL A 342 28.05 14.33 2.82
CA VAL A 342 28.70 15.54 3.34
C VAL A 342 29.83 16.00 2.42
N LYS A 343 30.67 15.06 1.97
CA LYS A 343 31.80 15.38 1.09
C LYS A 343 31.35 15.88 -0.27
N GLU A 344 30.34 15.25 -0.87
CA GLU A 344 29.81 15.59 -2.18
C GLU A 344 29.15 16.97 -2.15
N GLU A 345 28.23 17.22 -1.23
CA GLU A 345 27.48 18.48 -1.17
C GLU A 345 28.35 19.69 -0.77
N THR A 346 29.32 19.49 0.13
CA THR A 346 30.00 20.59 0.82
C THR A 346 31.53 20.59 0.75
N GLY A 347 32.14 19.51 0.24
CA GLY A 347 33.59 19.34 0.21
C GLY A 347 34.23 19.02 1.56
N ILE A 348 33.47 19.00 2.66
CA ILE A 348 33.99 18.77 4.01
C ILE A 348 34.34 17.30 4.22
N ASP A 349 35.59 17.03 4.58
CA ASP A 349 35.98 15.74 5.17
C ASP A 349 35.41 15.62 6.57
N ALA A 350 34.75 14.50 6.85
CA ALA A 350 34.13 14.21 8.14
C ALA A 350 34.28 12.74 8.50
N GLU A 351 34.21 12.45 9.79
CA GLU A 351 34.16 11.08 10.31
C GLU A 351 32.79 10.79 10.93
N PHE A 352 32.35 9.55 10.79
CA PHE A 352 31.11 9.07 11.36
C PHE A 352 31.24 8.84 12.87
N VAL A 353 30.26 9.31 13.64
CA VAL A 353 30.20 9.09 15.10
C VAL A 353 29.14 8.03 15.42
N GLU A 354 27.87 8.31 15.15
CA GLU A 354 26.74 7.42 15.51
C GLU A 354 25.48 7.76 14.72
N VAL A 355 24.55 6.81 14.63
CA VAL A 355 23.17 7.09 14.22
C VAL A 355 22.42 7.64 15.43
N LEU A 356 21.86 8.84 15.33
CA LEU A 356 21.08 9.47 16.40
C LEU A 356 19.62 9.02 16.39
N ALA A 357 19.01 8.93 15.21
CA ALA A 357 17.61 8.55 15.05
C ALA A 357 17.39 7.97 13.66
N PHE A 358 16.23 7.36 13.44
CA PHE A 358 15.74 7.11 12.10
C PHE A 358 14.25 7.42 12.06
N ARG A 359 13.76 7.85 10.89
CA ARG A 359 12.33 8.00 10.63
C ARG A 359 11.89 7.03 9.55
N GLN A 360 10.63 6.62 9.61
CA GLN A 360 9.95 5.91 8.55
C GLN A 360 8.80 6.77 8.01
N SER A 361 8.59 6.75 6.70
CA SER A 361 7.40 7.31 6.07
C SER A 361 6.91 6.41 4.94
N HIS A 362 5.60 6.30 4.74
CA HIS A 362 5.01 5.40 3.75
C HIS A 362 4.49 6.15 2.53
N GLN A 363 4.29 5.42 1.42
CA GLN A 363 3.66 5.90 0.19
C GLN A 363 4.31 7.18 -0.37
N SER A 364 5.63 7.20 -0.39
CA SER A 364 6.43 8.29 -0.93
C SER A 364 6.65 8.07 -2.43
N PHE A 365 7.88 7.76 -2.84
CA PHE A 365 8.24 7.60 -4.24
C PHE A 365 7.70 6.28 -4.81
N PHE A 366 6.81 6.37 -5.81
CA PHE A 366 6.17 5.23 -6.47
C PHE A 366 5.50 4.22 -5.51
N GLY A 367 4.90 4.72 -4.43
CA GLY A 367 4.20 3.90 -3.43
C GLY A 367 5.14 3.13 -2.48
N LYS A 368 6.47 3.34 -2.57
CA LYS A 368 7.45 2.78 -1.65
C LYS A 368 7.52 3.58 -0.35
N SER A 369 8.06 2.96 0.69
CA SER A 369 8.34 3.61 1.97
C SER A 369 9.76 4.21 1.96
N ASP A 370 10.03 5.17 2.83
CA ASP A 370 11.36 5.74 3.04
C ASP A 370 11.81 5.48 4.47
N LEU A 371 13.09 5.10 4.64
CA LEU A 371 13.83 5.15 5.89
C LEU A 371 14.88 6.26 5.77
N LEU A 372 14.86 7.22 6.68
CA LEU A 372 15.91 8.25 6.76
C LEU A 372 16.65 8.10 8.08
N PHE A 373 17.94 7.78 8.00
CA PHE A 373 18.84 7.67 9.14
C PHE A 373 19.50 9.02 9.42
N ILE A 374 19.34 9.52 10.63
CA ILE A 374 19.93 10.77 11.10
C ILE A 374 21.23 10.44 11.81
N CYS A 375 22.35 10.90 11.26
CA CYS A 375 23.69 10.54 11.69
C CYS A 375 24.41 11.75 12.29
N MET A 376 25.21 11.51 13.33
CA MET A 376 26.16 12.48 13.87
C MET A 376 27.52 12.26 13.24
N LEU A 377 28.13 13.33 12.74
CA LEU A 377 29.47 13.33 12.18
C LEU A 377 30.32 14.42 12.84
N ARG A 378 31.63 14.19 12.87
CA ARG A 378 32.63 15.19 13.31
C ARG A 378 33.43 15.67 12.09
N PRO A 379 33.54 16.98 11.86
CA PRO A 379 34.34 17.49 10.75
C PRO A 379 35.84 17.30 11.01
N LEU A 380 36.57 16.96 9.95
CA LEU A 380 38.03 16.89 9.90
C LEU A 380 38.63 18.07 9.14
N SER A 381 37.81 18.81 8.40
CA SER A 381 38.14 20.03 7.64
C SER A 381 37.02 21.06 7.80
N PHE A 382 37.28 22.32 7.44
CA PHE A 382 36.35 23.42 7.67
C PHE A 382 36.09 24.31 6.45
N ASP A 383 36.89 24.18 5.40
CA ASP A 383 36.76 24.97 4.18
C ASP A 383 35.68 24.38 3.26
N ILE A 384 34.55 25.07 3.19
CA ILE A 384 33.38 24.62 2.41
C ILE A 384 33.63 24.84 0.92
N GLN A 385 33.44 23.79 0.12
CA GLN A 385 33.44 23.80 -1.34
C GLN A 385 32.12 23.18 -1.80
N LYS A 386 31.10 24.02 -2.01
CA LYS A 386 29.76 23.54 -2.35
C LYS A 386 29.71 22.91 -3.73
N GLN A 387 28.89 21.88 -3.89
CA GLN A 387 28.60 21.30 -5.19
C GLN A 387 27.70 22.22 -6.02
N GLU A 388 28.21 22.73 -7.14
CA GLU A 388 27.46 23.68 -7.96
C GLU A 388 26.24 23.09 -8.67
N ALA A 389 26.14 21.77 -8.81
CA ALA A 389 24.98 21.15 -9.46
C ALA A 389 23.72 21.24 -8.58
N GLU A 390 23.86 21.00 -7.28
CA GLU A 390 22.72 20.73 -6.39
C GLU A 390 22.59 21.75 -5.24
N ILE A 391 23.69 22.38 -4.81
CA ILE A 391 23.72 23.20 -3.60
C ILE A 391 23.83 24.69 -3.93
N GLU A 392 22.81 25.45 -3.49
CA GLU A 392 22.70 26.89 -3.68
C GLU A 392 23.74 27.60 -2.81
N ALA A 393 23.73 27.27 -1.52
CA ALA A 393 24.65 27.79 -0.52
C ALA A 393 24.91 26.75 0.58
N ALA A 394 26.08 26.85 1.22
CA ALA A 394 26.47 26.02 2.36
C ALA A 394 27.25 26.88 3.36
N GLN A 395 27.01 26.70 4.66
CA GLN A 395 27.70 27.45 5.72
C GLN A 395 27.74 26.69 7.05
N TRP A 396 28.62 27.16 7.94
CA TRP A 396 28.57 26.84 9.36
C TRP A 396 27.58 27.80 10.03
N MET A 397 26.54 27.25 10.66
CA MET A 397 25.47 28.00 11.32
C MET A 397 25.41 27.64 12.81
N PRO A 398 25.36 28.60 13.74
CA PRO A 398 25.13 28.29 15.16
C PRO A 398 23.91 27.39 15.34
N ILE A 399 24.02 26.33 16.17
CA ILE A 399 22.92 25.37 16.34
C ILE A 399 21.63 26.05 16.85
N GLU A 400 21.78 27.10 17.65
CA GLU A 400 20.68 27.92 18.16
C GLU A 400 19.96 28.68 17.03
N ASP A 401 20.70 29.14 16.00
CA ASP A 401 20.12 29.80 14.83
C ASP A 401 19.40 28.78 13.93
N TYR A 402 19.97 27.58 13.78
CA TYR A 402 19.31 26.48 13.07
C TYR A 402 17.98 26.11 13.73
N GLU A 403 17.97 25.97 15.06
CA GLU A 403 16.77 25.71 15.85
C GLU A 403 15.74 26.82 15.70
N ALA A 404 16.17 28.09 15.72
CA ALA A 404 15.29 29.25 15.65
C ALA A 404 14.64 29.47 14.27
N GLN A 405 15.04 28.73 13.23
CA GLN A 405 14.41 28.85 11.91
C GLN A 405 12.89 28.62 11.98
N PRO A 406 12.06 29.47 11.35
CA PRO A 406 10.60 29.32 11.36
C PRO A 406 10.14 27.92 10.92
N PHE A 407 10.76 27.37 9.87
CA PHE A 407 10.47 26.01 9.40
C PHE A 407 10.71 24.95 10.48
N VAL A 408 11.81 25.06 11.24
CA VAL A 408 12.12 24.10 12.31
C VAL A 408 11.11 24.22 13.45
N GLN A 409 10.69 25.44 13.81
CA GLN A 409 9.72 25.66 14.88
C GLN A 409 8.27 25.30 14.51
N GLU A 410 7.88 25.48 13.25
CA GLU A 410 6.53 25.22 12.77
C GLU A 410 6.29 23.73 12.44
N HIS A 411 7.34 22.97 12.12
CA HIS A 411 7.22 21.56 11.73
C HIS A 411 7.77 20.62 12.81
N GLN A 412 6.86 19.86 13.45
CA GLN A 412 7.17 18.97 14.58
C GLN A 412 8.31 17.97 14.31
N LEU A 413 8.38 17.40 13.11
CA LEU A 413 9.45 16.48 12.74
C LEU A 413 10.82 17.16 12.68
N ALA A 414 10.88 18.34 12.05
CA ALA A 414 12.11 19.13 11.97
C ALA A 414 12.56 19.57 13.37
N LYS A 415 11.61 19.99 14.21
CA LYS A 415 11.85 20.29 15.63
C LYS A 415 12.43 19.11 16.39
N SER A 416 11.86 17.92 16.22
CA SER A 416 12.35 16.71 16.89
C SER A 416 13.79 16.36 16.48
N PHE A 417 14.16 16.58 15.21
CA PHE A 417 15.56 16.42 14.79
C PHE A 417 16.48 17.44 15.47
N ALA A 418 16.08 18.72 15.51
CA ALA A 418 16.84 19.75 16.22
C ALA A 418 17.02 19.42 17.72
N ASP A 419 15.95 18.99 18.40
CA ASP A 419 15.99 18.59 19.81
C ASP A 419 16.99 17.45 20.06
N VAL A 420 17.01 16.44 19.17
CA VAL A 420 17.97 15.33 19.24
C VAL A 420 19.41 15.81 19.02
N PHE A 421 19.65 16.70 18.05
CA PHE A 421 20.97 17.30 17.82
C PHE A 421 21.46 18.07 19.05
N ILE A 422 20.61 18.93 19.61
CA ILE A 422 20.91 19.73 20.79
C ILE A 422 21.14 18.83 22.01
N ALA A 423 20.35 17.77 22.18
CA ALA A 423 20.54 16.80 23.26
C ALA A 423 21.89 16.07 23.13
N LYS A 424 22.29 15.69 21.91
CA LYS A 424 23.59 15.07 21.64
C LYS A 424 24.76 16.03 21.91
N ILE A 425 24.69 17.26 21.42
CA ILE A 425 25.72 18.30 21.64
C ILE A 425 25.91 18.55 23.13
N ASN A 426 24.83 18.57 23.90
CA ASN A 426 24.87 18.73 25.35
C ASN A 426 25.23 17.44 26.11
N LYS A 427 25.66 16.37 25.42
CA LYS A 427 26.04 15.06 25.99
C LYS A 427 24.93 14.38 26.81
N ARG A 428 23.67 14.67 26.49
CA ARG A 428 22.47 14.08 27.13
C ARG A 428 21.81 12.99 26.28
N TYR A 429 22.40 12.67 25.13
CA TYR A 429 21.87 11.70 24.18
C TYR A 429 22.99 10.76 23.71
N ALA A 430 22.70 9.46 23.71
CA ALA A 430 23.57 8.41 23.19
C ALA A 430 22.83 7.68 22.06
N GLY A 431 23.38 7.79 20.85
CA GLY A 431 22.88 7.09 19.68
C GLY A 431 23.42 5.67 19.54
N PHE A 432 23.43 5.20 18.31
CA PHE A 432 23.81 3.84 17.91
C PHE A 432 25.14 3.88 17.18
N SER A 433 26.18 3.36 17.81
CA SER A 433 27.53 3.25 17.22
C SER A 433 27.67 1.96 16.43
N PRO A 434 28.36 1.96 15.27
CA PRO A 434 28.65 0.76 14.52
C PRO A 434 29.74 -0.06 15.22
N VAL A 435 29.47 -1.34 15.45
CA VAL A 435 30.47 -2.31 15.87
C VAL A 435 30.62 -3.34 14.78
N ARG A 436 31.86 -3.47 14.27
CA ARG A 436 32.18 -4.43 13.22
C ARG A 436 32.14 -5.84 13.78
N THR A 437 31.32 -6.69 13.19
CA THR A 437 31.18 -8.11 13.51
C THR A 437 31.24 -8.95 12.23
N ARG A 438 31.02 -10.27 12.34
CA ARG A 438 30.97 -11.21 11.22
C ARG A 438 29.71 -12.05 11.27
N THR A 439 29.14 -12.37 10.11
CA THR A 439 28.03 -13.33 10.02
C THR A 439 28.50 -14.73 10.43
N GLY A 440 27.66 -15.47 11.15
CA GLY A 440 28.01 -16.81 11.64
C GLY A 440 28.26 -17.84 10.54
N PHE A 441 27.54 -17.74 9.41
CA PHE A 441 27.61 -18.74 8.34
C PHE A 441 28.60 -18.37 7.22
N SER A 442 28.62 -17.11 6.79
CA SER A 442 29.43 -16.67 5.65
C SER A 442 30.73 -15.95 6.04
N GLY A 443 30.93 -15.65 7.33
CA GLY A 443 32.11 -14.92 7.83
C GLY A 443 32.24 -13.49 7.29
N LYS A 444 31.22 -13.01 6.54
CA LYS A 444 31.19 -11.71 5.90
C LYS A 444 31.10 -10.63 6.97
N PRO A 445 31.83 -9.51 6.79
CA PRO A 445 31.89 -8.48 7.79
C PRO A 445 30.60 -7.63 7.76
N VAL A 446 30.06 -7.31 8.94
CA VAL A 446 28.78 -6.61 9.13
C VAL A 446 28.95 -5.51 10.16
N ASP A 447 28.28 -4.37 9.96
CA ASP A 447 28.17 -3.34 10.98
C ASP A 447 26.88 -3.52 11.77
N LEU A 448 27.01 -3.79 13.07
CA LEU A 448 25.87 -3.79 14.00
C LEU A 448 25.81 -2.44 14.70
N TYR A 449 24.70 -1.72 14.53
CA TYR A 449 24.49 -0.41 15.15
C TYR A 449 23.72 -0.59 16.46
N PHE A 450 24.33 -0.23 17.60
CA PHE A 450 23.69 -0.27 18.91
C PHE A 450 24.30 0.75 19.87
N ASN A 451 23.56 1.08 20.93
CA ASN A 451 24.10 1.86 22.03
C ASN A 451 25.07 0.98 22.83
N ASN A 452 26.36 1.24 22.69
CA ASN A 452 27.43 0.54 23.40
C ASN A 452 27.82 1.21 24.73
N CYS A 453 27.27 2.38 25.06
CA CYS A 453 27.59 3.12 26.27
C CYS A 453 27.12 2.39 27.54
N ASP A 454 26.00 1.66 27.45
CA ASP A 454 25.46 0.90 28.58
C ASP A 454 26.10 -0.49 28.72
N LEU A 455 26.70 -1.03 27.67
CA LEU A 455 27.33 -2.36 27.67
C LEU A 455 28.76 -2.33 28.22
N ASN A 456 29.44 -1.18 28.15
CA ASN A 456 30.78 -1.00 28.71
C ASN A 456 30.79 -0.67 30.21
N LYS A 457 29.61 -0.64 30.86
CA LYS A 457 29.52 -0.48 32.32
C LYS A 457 29.88 -1.82 32.97
N PRO A 458 30.79 -1.86 33.96
CA PRO A 458 31.04 -3.09 34.70
C PRO A 458 29.71 -3.59 35.26
N SER A 459 29.42 -4.88 35.06
CA SER A 459 28.18 -5.51 35.49
C SER A 459 27.91 -5.17 36.95
N ALA A 460 26.94 -4.28 37.19
CA ALA A 460 26.32 -4.20 38.49
C ALA A 460 25.64 -5.55 38.69
N SER A 461 26.08 -6.28 39.71
CA SER A 461 25.43 -7.52 40.16
C SER A 461 23.93 -7.24 40.32
N ILE A 462 23.13 -7.86 39.44
CA ILE A 462 21.66 -7.84 39.47
C ILE A 462 21.17 -8.55 40.72
#